data_AF-A0A0N4XCL9-F1
#
_entry.id   AF-A0A0N4XCL9-F1
#
_cell.length_a   1.000
_cell.length_b   1.000
_cell.length_c   1.000
_cell.angle_alpha   90.00
_cell.angle_beta   90.00
_cell.angle_gamma   90.00
#
_symmetry.space_group_name_H-M   'P 1'
#
loop_
_entity.id
_entity.type
_entity.pdbx_description
1 polymer ?
#
loop_
_entity_poly.entity_id
_entity_poly.type
_entity_poly.pdbx_seq_one_letter_code
_entity_poly.pdbx_strand_id
1 'polypeptide(L)'
;MQYLGERAYILQQRMECRGGKVYDIENVQDIEQCKEACRQFDCAAVNLFQLGEFVFKCEILGSLVGMSPATGAACYYASDAMAAPGMLGGMGGLGGMFGRRR
;
A
#
# COMPACT_ATOMS: atom_id res chain seq x y z
N MET A 1 -11.97 -6.52 1.58
CA MET A 1 -10.82 -6.93 0.77
C MET A 1 -11.32 -7.01 -0.66
N GLN A 2 -10.68 -6.29 -1.59
CA GLN A 2 -11.09 -6.22 -2.99
C GLN A 2 -9.93 -6.76 -3.83
N TYR A 3 -10.22 -7.69 -4.73
CA TYR A 3 -9.22 -8.29 -5.60
C TYR A 3 -9.15 -7.49 -6.90
N LEU A 4 -7.94 -7.12 -7.32
CA LEU A 4 -7.66 -6.46 -8.59
C LEU A 4 -6.65 -7.35 -9.33
N GLY A 5 -7.15 -8.18 -10.25
CA GLY A 5 -6.35 -9.25 -10.86
C GLY A 5 -6.03 -10.34 -9.83
N GLU A 6 -4.74 -10.67 -9.70
CA GLU A 6 -4.26 -11.70 -8.75
C GLU A 6 -3.89 -11.13 -7.37
N ARG A 7 -3.88 -9.80 -7.20
CA ARG A 7 -3.49 -9.15 -5.93
C ARG A 7 -4.72 -8.72 -5.14
N ALA A 8 -4.72 -9.04 -3.85
CA ALA A 8 -5.75 -8.58 -2.92
C ALA A 8 -5.35 -7.21 -2.35
N TYR A 9 -6.31 -6.30 -2.28
CA TYR A 9 -6.10 -4.98 -1.71
C TYR A 9 -7.00 -4.75 -0.49
N ILE A 10 -6.47 -4.04 0.49
CA ILE A 10 -7.09 -3.76 1.77
C ILE A 10 -7.24 -2.25 1.93
N LEU A 11 -8.46 -1.81 2.25
CA LEU A 11 -8.77 -0.42 2.55
C LEU A 11 -8.75 -0.22 4.07
N GLN A 12 -7.95 0.73 4.54
CA GLN A 12 -7.92 1.22 5.91
C GLN A 12 -8.35 2.68 5.93
N GLN A 13 -9.54 2.94 6.47
CA GLN A 13 -10.06 4.29 6.64
C GLN A 13 -9.37 4.98 7.83
N ARG A 14 -9.27 6.32 7.79
CA ARG A 14 -8.63 7.15 8.83
C ARG A 14 -7.14 6.85 9.01
N MET A 15 -6.51 6.29 7.99
CA MET A 15 -5.11 5.92 7.96
C MET A 15 -4.51 6.39 6.65
N GLU A 16 -3.26 6.84 6.70
CA GLU A 16 -2.41 7.06 5.54
C GLU A 16 -1.33 5.98 5.49
N CYS A 17 -1.07 5.46 4.31
CA CYS A 17 0.07 4.64 3.98
C CYS A 17 1.34 5.49 3.96
N ARG A 18 2.42 5.00 4.55
CA ARG A 18 3.75 5.61 4.53
C ARG A 18 4.67 4.80 3.63
N GLY A 19 5.39 5.46 2.73
CA GLY A 19 6.38 4.81 1.89
C GLY A 19 6.89 5.69 0.76
N GLY A 20 7.46 5.08 -0.28
CA GLY A 20 8.02 5.77 -1.42
C GLY A 20 6.95 6.24 -2.39
N LYS A 21 6.61 7.54 -2.37
CA LYS A 21 5.71 8.14 -3.36
C LYS A 21 6.35 8.15 -4.73
N VAL A 22 5.60 7.65 -5.72
CA VAL A 22 6.02 7.60 -7.12
C VAL A 22 5.18 8.52 -8.00
N TYR A 23 3.92 8.77 -7.63
CA TYR A 23 3.01 9.59 -8.41
C TYR A 23 1.89 10.16 -7.55
N ASP A 24 1.30 11.28 -7.96
CA ASP A 24 0.10 11.82 -7.36
C ASP A 24 -0.87 12.37 -8.41
N ILE A 25 -2.15 12.24 -8.12
CA ILE A 25 -3.26 12.66 -8.99
C ILE A 25 -4.14 13.58 -8.17
N GLU A 26 -4.33 14.79 -8.67
CA GLU A 26 -5.15 15.81 -8.04
C GLU A 26 -6.52 15.91 -8.71
N ASN A 27 -7.51 16.42 -7.99
CA ASN A 27 -8.89 16.61 -8.47
C ASN A 27 -9.54 15.31 -9.01
N VAL A 28 -9.26 14.19 -8.34
CA VAL A 28 -9.90 12.91 -8.67
C VAL A 28 -11.36 12.93 -8.23
N GLN A 29 -12.24 12.48 -9.11
CA GLN A 29 -13.69 12.38 -8.82
C GLN A 29 -14.03 11.04 -8.15
N ASP A 30 -13.26 9.99 -8.43
CA ASP A 30 -13.48 8.64 -7.94
C ASP A 30 -12.15 7.95 -7.60
N ILE A 31 -12.20 7.06 -6.61
CA ILE A 31 -11.07 6.22 -6.20
C ILE A 31 -10.66 5.24 -7.31
N GLU A 32 -11.56 4.86 -8.21
CA GLU A 32 -11.27 3.94 -9.32
C GLU A 32 -10.13 4.45 -10.21
N GLN A 33 -10.05 5.76 -10.47
CA GLN A 33 -8.94 6.35 -11.22
C GLN A 33 -7.59 6.12 -10.53
N CYS A 34 -7.58 6.17 -9.20
CA CYS A 34 -6.39 5.94 -8.38
C CYS A 34 -6.01 4.46 -8.33
N LYS A 35 -7.01 3.57 -8.27
CA LYS A 35 -6.80 2.11 -8.36
C LYS A 35 -6.23 1.72 -9.72
N GLU A 36 -6.76 2.29 -10.80
CA GLU A 36 -6.29 2.01 -12.15
C GLU A 36 -4.86 2.51 -12.37
N ALA A 37 -4.55 3.72 -11.91
CA ALA A 37 -3.18 4.23 -11.93
C ALA A 37 -2.24 3.32 -11.12
N CYS A 38 -2.62 2.94 -9.89
CA CYS A 38 -1.83 1.99 -9.10
C CYS A 38 -1.57 0.67 -9.86
N ARG A 39 -2.59 0.14 -10.55
CA ARG A 39 -2.45 -1.08 -11.36
C ARG A 39 -1.46 -0.89 -12.52
N GLN A 40 -1.49 0.25 -13.20
CA GLN A 40 -0.58 0.54 -14.31
C GLN A 40 0.88 0.69 -13.85
N PHE A 41 1.09 1.22 -12.65
CA PHE A 41 2.42 1.42 -12.07
C PHE A 41 2.88 0.28 -11.15
N ASP A 42 2.13 -0.82 -11.06
CA ASP A 42 2.35 -1.93 -10.10
C ASP A 42 2.64 -1.45 -8.67
N CYS A 43 1.79 -0.56 -8.17
CA CYS A 43 2.02 0.14 -6.92
C CYS A 43 1.81 -0.76 -5.68
N ALA A 44 2.49 -0.43 -4.59
CA ALA A 44 2.34 -1.10 -3.31
C ALA A 44 1.11 -0.60 -2.54
N ALA A 45 0.81 0.70 -2.64
CA ALA A 45 -0.31 1.31 -1.93
C ALA A 45 -0.75 2.65 -2.53
N VAL A 46 -1.96 3.07 -2.20
CA VAL A 46 -2.59 4.33 -2.59
C VAL A 46 -3.13 5.03 -1.36
N ASN A 47 -2.80 6.30 -1.19
CA ASN A 47 -3.50 7.18 -0.26
C ASN A 47 -4.59 7.96 -1.00
N LEU A 48 -5.77 8.00 -0.41
CA LEU A 48 -6.84 8.91 -0.81
C LEU A 48 -7.00 9.96 0.28
N PHE A 49 -6.69 11.22 -0.05
CA PHE A 49 -6.84 12.37 0.81
C PHE A 49 -8.04 13.21 0.38
N GLN A 50 -8.92 13.51 1.33
CA GLN A 50 -9.98 14.48 1.16
C GLN A 50 -9.42 15.88 1.48
N LEU A 51 -9.22 16.71 0.45
CA LEU A 51 -8.71 18.08 0.59
C LEU A 51 -9.84 19.11 0.78
N GLY A 52 -11.08 18.77 0.41
CA GLY A 52 -12.27 19.60 0.59
C GLY A 52 -13.56 18.78 0.48
N GLU A 53 -14.72 19.43 0.45
CA GLU A 53 -16.02 18.72 0.33
C GLU A 53 -16.13 17.87 -0.94
N PHE A 54 -15.52 18.33 -2.05
CA PHE A 54 -15.56 17.63 -3.35
C PHE A 54 -14.18 17.51 -4.02
N VAL A 55 -13.10 17.77 -3.26
CA VAL A 55 -11.74 17.74 -3.79
C VAL A 55 -11.00 16.59 -3.13
N PHE A 56 -10.66 15.60 -3.95
CA PHE A 56 -9.87 14.46 -3.54
C PHE A 56 -8.52 14.48 -4.25
N LYS A 57 -7.50 14.02 -3.53
CA LYS A 57 -6.15 13.80 -4.03
C LYS A 57 -5.76 12.36 -3.76
N CYS A 58 -5.16 11.73 -4.76
CA CYS A 58 -4.59 10.40 -4.61
C CYS A 58 -3.07 10.46 -4.67
N GLU A 59 -2.41 9.72 -3.78
CA GLU A 59 -0.97 9.49 -3.86
C GLU A 59 -0.70 8.00 -4.10
N ILE A 60 0.06 7.69 -5.13
CA ILE A 60 0.51 6.36 -5.49
C ILE A 60 1.89 6.12 -4.86
N LEU A 61 1.99 5.04 -4.09
CA LEU A 61 3.21 4.60 -3.42
C LEU A 61 3.75 3.34 -4.11
N GLY A 62 5.01 3.40 -4.56
CA GLY A 62 5.72 2.24 -5.11
C GLY A 62 6.25 1.30 -4.03
N SER A 63 6.35 1.77 -2.78
CA SER A 63 6.73 0.95 -1.63
C SER A 63 5.88 1.33 -0.42
N LEU A 64 5.63 0.35 0.45
CA LEU A 64 4.90 0.53 1.70
C LEU A 64 5.82 0.18 2.87
N VAL A 65 6.01 1.13 3.78
CA VAL A 65 6.91 1.01 4.95
C VAL A 65 6.11 0.95 6.25
N GLY A 66 4.91 1.53 6.26
CA GLY A 66 4.02 1.50 7.41
C GLY A 66 2.74 2.27 7.14
N MET A 67 1.98 2.54 8.21
CA MET A 67 0.77 3.34 8.15
C MET A 67 0.73 4.26 9.37
N SER A 68 0.16 5.45 9.21
CA SER A 68 -0.08 6.39 10.31
C SER A 68 -1.55 6.82 10.33
N PRO A 69 -2.10 7.14 11.51
CA PRO A 69 -3.45 7.68 11.62
C PRO A 69 -3.50 9.08 11.00
N ALA A 70 -4.46 9.28 10.11
CA ALA A 70 -4.66 10.54 9.40
C ALA A 70 -6.17 10.79 9.17
N THR A 71 -6.66 11.92 9.67
CA THR A 71 -8.07 12.31 9.52
C THR A 71 -8.32 12.79 8.08
N GLY A 72 -9.38 12.29 7.45
CA GLY A 72 -9.67 12.62 6.05
C GLY A 72 -8.80 11.86 5.04
N ALA A 73 -8.05 10.85 5.48
CA ALA A 73 -7.26 9.97 4.62
C ALA A 73 -7.75 8.52 4.67
N ALA A 74 -7.53 7.80 3.57
CA ALA A 74 -7.68 6.35 3.52
C ALA A 74 -6.48 5.71 2.79
N CYS A 75 -6.01 4.60 3.35
CA CYS A 75 -4.86 3.85 2.87
C CYS A 75 -5.37 2.57 2.19
N TYR A 76 -5.19 2.46 0.88
CA TYR A 76 -5.53 1.30 0.08
C TYR A 76 -4.26 0.60 -0.37
N TYR A 77 -3.92 -0.52 0.26
CA TYR A 77 -2.64 -1.19 0.03
C TYR A 77 -2.82 -2.62 -0.45
N ALA A 78 -1.86 -3.11 -1.23
CA ALA A 78 -1.81 -4.50 -1.62
C ALA A 78 -1.44 -5.37 -0.41
N SER A 79 -2.20 -6.44 -0.15
CA SER A 79 -2.03 -7.28 1.04
C SER A 79 -0.65 -7.94 1.10
N ASP A 80 -0.06 -8.17 -0.07
CA ASP A 80 1.30 -8.70 -0.24
C ASP A 80 2.38 -7.63 -0.08
N ALA A 81 2.06 -6.33 -0.20
CA ALA A 81 3.02 -5.25 0.02
C ALA A 81 3.44 -5.13 1.49
N MET A 82 2.53 -5.47 2.42
CA MET A 82 2.88 -5.63 3.85
C MET A 82 3.58 -6.97 4.14
N ALA A 83 3.52 -7.93 3.20
CA ALA A 83 4.18 -9.24 3.31
C ALA A 83 5.55 -9.31 2.62
N ALA A 84 5.89 -8.31 1.78
CA ALA A 84 7.20 -8.16 1.14
C ALA A 84 8.29 -7.81 2.20
N PRO A 85 9.54 -8.24 2.01
CA PRO A 85 10.35 -8.89 3.04
C PRO A 85 10.97 -7.88 4.02
N GLY A 86 10.22 -7.55 5.06
CA GLY A 86 10.70 -6.74 6.18
C GLY A 86 9.86 -6.84 7.44
N MET A 87 8.61 -7.28 7.31
CA MET A 87 7.67 -7.50 8.43
C MET A 87 7.24 -8.97 8.58
N LEU A 88 8.10 -9.91 8.17
CA LEU A 88 8.11 -11.27 8.76
C LEU A 88 8.81 -11.21 10.13
N GLY A 89 8.23 -10.45 11.04
CA GLY A 89 8.49 -10.55 12.48
C GLY A 89 7.71 -11.70 13.15
N GLY A 90 7.08 -12.58 12.37
CA GLY A 90 6.39 -13.76 12.85
C GLY A 90 6.22 -14.78 11.73
N MET A 91 6.82 -15.98 11.93
CA MET A 91 6.73 -17.16 11.08
C MET A 91 7.54 -17.11 9.77
N GLY A 92 8.87 -17.15 9.87
CA GLY A 92 9.74 -17.41 8.71
C GLY A 92 11.24 -17.43 9.02
N GLY A 93 11.64 -17.90 10.21
CA GLY A 93 13.03 -17.93 10.65
C GLY A 93 13.78 -19.18 10.18
N LEU A 94 14.46 -19.03 9.04
CA LEU A 94 15.81 -19.54 8.75
C LEU A 94 16.09 -21.04 8.91
N GLY A 95 16.11 -21.71 7.75
CA GLY A 95 17.15 -22.69 7.47
C GLY A 95 18.53 -22.07 7.73
N GLY A 96 19.26 -22.70 8.64
CA GLY A 96 20.59 -22.27 9.06
C GLY A 96 21.28 -23.38 9.84
N MET A 97 21.69 -24.45 9.16
CA MET A 97 22.63 -25.41 9.73
C MET A 97 23.49 -26.08 8.65
N PHE A 98 24.13 -25.26 7.82
CA PHE A 98 25.42 -25.64 7.23
C PHE A 98 26.52 -25.35 8.26
N GLY A 99 26.97 -26.39 8.95
CA GLY A 99 28.13 -26.26 9.85
C GLY A 99 28.44 -27.48 10.71
N ARG A 100 29.00 -28.55 10.12
CA ARG A 100 30.39 -28.98 10.39
C ARG A 100 30.74 -30.30 9.71
N ARG A 101 31.84 -30.24 8.95
CA ARG A 101 32.67 -31.38 8.57
C ARG A 101 33.28 -32.02 9.82
N ARG A 102 33.12 -33.34 9.92
CA ARG A 102 34.06 -34.40 10.34
C ARG A 102 33.34 -35.43 11.19
#